data_AF-A0A6L2NLT7-F1
#
_entry.id   AF-A0A6L2NLT7-F1
#
_cell.length_a   1.000
_cell.length_b   1.000
_cell.length_c   1.000
_cell.angle_alpha   90.00
_cell.angle_beta   90.00
_cell.angle_gamma   90.00
#
_symmetry.space_group_name_H-M   'P 1'
#
loop_
_entity.id
_entity.type
_entity.pdbx_description
1 polymer ?
#
loop_
_entity_poly.entity_id
_entity_poly.type
_entity_poly.pdbx_seq_one_letter_code
_entity_poly.pdbx_strand_id
1 'polypeptide(L)'
;MWVVEVSIYGVIYWCDFDDEDLDDGLRSNFIISFDLESDTFGELACLPERLVYTHYLLLANMNKSLVLLEYNDEPSVCGVWMRKDGENKPFTKIYTVKVEGRSVYHTVLWFRKNGEVVLEVRGFFSEETEIDVYEPSSGRINSVGIVEKYANVKSYVETLLLLDEPNTIIHS
;
A
#
# COMPACT_ATOMS: atom_id res chain seq x y z
N MET A 1 7.13 -0.09 14.09
CA MET A 1 6.07 -0.02 13.06
C MET A 1 6.40 1.15 12.17
N TRP A 2 6.57 0.91 10.87
CA TRP A 2 6.90 1.96 9.90
C TRP A 2 5.60 2.43 9.28
N VAL A 3 5.30 3.72 9.33
CA VAL A 3 4.18 4.29 8.56
C VAL A 3 4.61 4.30 7.10
N VAL A 4 3.83 3.65 6.24
CA VAL A 4 4.01 3.71 4.79
C VAL A 4 3.01 4.73 4.27
N GLU A 5 3.53 5.85 3.78
CA GLU A 5 2.74 6.92 3.17
C GLU A 5 2.75 6.77 1.64
N VAL A 6 1.62 7.05 1.02
CA VAL A 6 1.45 6.99 -0.44
C VAL A 6 0.89 8.32 -0.94
N SER A 7 1.57 8.94 -1.91
CA SER A 7 1.08 10.15 -2.57
C SER A 7 0.48 9.82 -3.94
N ILE A 8 -0.73 10.32 -4.18
CA ILE A 8 -1.47 10.20 -5.45
C ILE A 8 -2.16 11.54 -5.74
N TYR A 9 -1.85 12.15 -6.88
CA TYR A 9 -2.45 13.41 -7.33
C TYR A 9 -2.48 14.54 -6.28
N GLY A 10 -1.43 14.67 -5.46
CA GLY A 10 -1.37 15.71 -4.44
C GLY A 10 -2.09 15.36 -3.12
N VAL A 11 -2.66 14.17 -3.01
CA VAL A 11 -3.22 13.66 -1.75
C VAL A 11 -2.25 12.63 -1.16
N ILE A 12 -1.94 12.76 0.13
CA ILE A 12 -1.13 11.81 0.89
C ILE A 12 -2.08 10.89 1.66
N TYR A 13 -1.84 9.59 1.59
CA TYR A 13 -2.61 8.55 2.27
C TYR A 13 -1.71 7.73 3.19
N TRP A 14 -2.21 7.37 4.36
CA TRP A 14 -1.57 6.39 5.24
C TRP A 14 -2.63 5.57 5.98
N CYS A 15 -2.27 4.36 6.38
CA CYS A 15 -3.08 3.55 7.26
C CYS A 15 -2.78 3.94 8.70
N ASP A 16 -3.82 4.02 9.49
CA ASP A 16 -3.74 4.12 10.94
C ASP A 16 -4.66 3.07 11.56
N PHE A 17 -4.55 2.84 12.86
CA PHE A 17 -5.40 1.90 13.57
C PHE A 17 -5.83 2.47 14.92
N ASP A 18 -7.05 2.13 15.31
CA ASP A 18 -7.52 2.38 16.65
C ASP A 18 -7.37 1.10 17.48
N ASP A 19 -6.83 1.27 18.68
CA ASP A 19 -6.86 0.27 19.74
C ASP A 19 -8.11 0.62 20.60
N GLU A 20 -9.32 0.60 20.02
CA GLU A 20 -10.52 0.72 20.85
C GLU A 20 -10.58 -0.49 21.80
N ASP A 21 -10.97 -0.25 23.06
CA ASP A 21 -11.15 -1.24 24.14
C ASP A 21 -12.29 -2.24 23.84
N LEU A 22 -12.25 -2.90 22.68
CA LEU A 22 -13.06 -4.07 22.42
C LEU A 22 -12.47 -5.21 23.27
N ASP A 23 -13.30 -5.86 24.08
CA ASP A 23 -12.96 -6.93 25.04
C ASP A 23 -12.13 -8.10 24.45
N ASP A 24 -11.96 -8.13 23.12
CA ASP A 24 -11.24 -9.12 22.32
C ASP A 24 -9.88 -8.66 21.77
N GLY A 25 -9.46 -7.41 22.01
CA GLY A 25 -8.16 -6.87 21.61
C GLY A 25 -8.00 -6.67 20.11
N LEU A 26 -9.11 -6.49 19.37
CA LEU A 26 -9.10 -6.29 17.93
C LEU A 26 -8.77 -4.85 17.56
N ARG A 27 -7.81 -4.70 16.63
CA ARG A 27 -7.44 -3.41 16.02
C ARG A 27 -8.34 -3.09 14.83
N SER A 28 -8.81 -1.86 14.74
CA SER A 28 -9.59 -1.37 13.59
C SER A 28 -8.72 -0.47 12.71
N ASN A 29 -8.41 -0.92 11.50
CA ASN A 29 -7.69 -0.12 10.52
C ASN A 29 -8.62 0.91 9.88
N PHE A 30 -8.10 2.12 9.69
CA PHE A 30 -8.70 3.16 8.88
C PHE A 30 -7.64 3.83 7.99
N ILE A 31 -8.07 4.51 6.93
CA ILE A 31 -7.16 5.23 6.03
C ILE A 31 -7.41 6.71 6.21
N ILE A 32 -6.36 7.42 6.57
CA ILE A 32 -6.36 8.89 6.61
C ILE A 32 -5.80 9.40 5.28
N SER A 33 -6.34 10.54 4.86
CA SER A 33 -5.89 11.30 3.71
C SER A 33 -5.63 12.75 4.09
N PHE A 34 -4.65 13.37 3.44
CA PHE A 34 -4.34 14.78 3.54
C PHE A 34 -4.19 15.36 2.14
N ASP A 35 -5.06 16.31 1.79
CA ASP A 35 -5.06 16.99 0.50
C ASP A 35 -4.14 18.22 0.58
N LEU A 36 -3.07 18.23 -0.22
CA LEU A 36 -2.08 19.30 -0.25
C LEU A 36 -2.60 20.60 -0.90
N GLU A 37 -3.62 20.53 -1.74
CA GLU A 37 -4.18 21.71 -2.42
C GLU A 37 -5.17 22.44 -1.51
N SER A 38 -6.06 21.69 -0.85
CA SER A 38 -7.07 22.28 0.04
C SER A 38 -6.62 22.43 1.49
N ASP A 39 -5.48 21.86 1.88
CA ASP A 39 -4.98 21.81 3.26
C ASP A 39 -6.01 21.18 4.24
N THR A 40 -6.60 20.06 3.82
CA THR A 40 -7.66 19.39 4.59
C THR A 40 -7.38 17.91 4.80
N PHE A 41 -7.63 17.44 6.02
CA PHE A 41 -7.68 16.01 6.34
C PHE A 41 -9.02 15.41 5.94
N GLY A 42 -8.99 14.15 5.53
CA GLY A 42 -10.18 13.34 5.29
C GLY A 42 -9.94 11.90 5.69
N GLU A 43 -11.01 11.19 6.02
CA GLU A 43 -10.98 9.76 6.32
C GLU A 43 -11.66 8.98 5.18
N LEU A 44 -11.04 7.89 4.74
CA LEU A 44 -11.62 7.00 3.74
C LEU A 44 -12.57 5.99 4.41
N ALA A 45 -13.85 6.35 4.51
CA ALA A 45 -14.89 5.53 5.14
C ALA A 45 -15.28 4.22 4.39
N CYS A 46 -14.59 3.84 3.30
CA CYS A 46 -14.99 2.73 2.41
C CYS A 46 -14.04 1.53 2.45
N LEU A 47 -13.53 1.19 3.63
CA LEU A 47 -12.82 -0.06 3.85
C LEU A 47 -13.81 -1.24 3.91
N PRO A 48 -13.59 -2.33 3.15
CA PRO A 48 -14.29 -3.58 3.38
C PRO A 48 -14.11 -4.06 4.82
N GLU A 49 -15.18 -4.56 5.46
CA GLU A 49 -15.19 -5.02 6.86
C GLU A 49 -14.02 -5.96 7.19
N ARG A 50 -13.66 -6.88 6.28
CA ARG A 50 -12.53 -7.79 6.50
C ARG A 50 -11.16 -7.08 6.58
N LEU A 51 -11.01 -5.95 5.92
CA LEU A 51 -9.77 -5.16 5.95
C LEU A 51 -9.67 -4.31 7.21
N VAL A 52 -10.79 -3.93 7.82
CA VAL A 52 -10.81 -3.20 9.09
C VAL A 52 -10.08 -4.00 10.15
N TYR A 53 -10.31 -5.32 10.24
CA TYR A 53 -9.72 -6.16 11.30
C TYR A 53 -8.46 -6.93 10.86
N THR A 54 -7.83 -6.55 9.75
CA THR A 54 -6.61 -7.21 9.26
C THR A 54 -5.39 -6.76 10.06
N HIS A 55 -4.57 -7.69 10.55
CA HIS A 55 -3.39 -7.33 11.35
C HIS A 55 -2.29 -6.60 10.56
N TYR A 56 -2.12 -6.93 9.27
CA TYR A 56 -1.06 -6.38 8.44
C TYR A 56 -1.62 -5.82 7.13
N LEU A 57 -1.96 -4.53 7.16
CA LEU A 57 -2.47 -3.78 6.03
C LEU A 57 -1.48 -2.68 5.63
N LEU A 58 -1.01 -2.70 4.38
CA LEU A 58 -0.13 -1.66 3.83
C LEU A 58 -0.77 -0.95 2.65
N LEU A 59 -0.40 0.31 2.44
CA LEU A 59 -0.77 1.08 1.26
C LEU A 59 0.31 1.03 0.20
N ALA A 60 -0.11 1.07 -1.06
CA ALA A 60 0.77 1.18 -2.20
C ALA A 60 0.13 2.03 -3.32
N ASN A 61 0.98 2.55 -4.21
CA ASN A 61 0.58 3.17 -5.45
C ASN A 61 0.73 2.17 -6.60
N MET A 62 -0.35 1.93 -7.33
CA MET A 62 -0.33 1.15 -8.57
C MET A 62 -0.88 1.99 -9.71
N ASN A 63 -0.01 2.49 -10.59
CA ASN A 63 -0.39 3.30 -11.75
C ASN A 63 -1.32 4.49 -11.41
N LYS A 64 -1.00 5.20 -10.32
CA LYS A 64 -1.78 6.33 -9.78
C LYS A 64 -3.13 5.94 -9.16
N SER A 65 -3.35 4.66 -8.88
CA SER A 65 -4.49 4.20 -8.08
C SER A 65 -4.04 3.82 -6.67
N LEU A 66 -4.90 4.08 -5.69
CA LEU A 66 -4.69 3.67 -4.31
C LEU A 66 -4.94 2.16 -4.16
N VAL A 67 -3.93 1.46 -3.64
CA VAL A 67 -3.95 0.00 -3.44
C VAL A 67 -3.71 -0.35 -1.98
N LEU A 68 -4.46 -1.34 -1.49
CA LEU A 68 -4.23 -1.98 -0.20
C LEU A 68 -3.62 -3.37 -0.39
N LEU A 69 -2.66 -3.68 0.47
CA LEU A 69 -1.95 -4.94 0.55
C LEU A 69 -2.33 -5.62 1.87
N GLU A 70 -3.14 -6.66 1.76
CA GLU A 70 -3.61 -7.47 2.87
C GLU A 70 -2.69 -8.68 3.03
N TYR A 71 -1.85 -8.70 4.07
CA TYR A 71 -0.96 -9.82 4.37
C TYR A 71 -1.60 -10.76 5.39
N ASN A 72 -1.58 -12.06 5.08
CA ASN A 72 -1.95 -13.11 6.00
C ASN A 72 -0.72 -13.95 6.37
N ASP A 73 -0.61 -14.30 7.65
CA ASP A 73 0.59 -14.92 8.20
C ASP A 73 0.84 -16.35 7.67
N GLU A 74 -0.21 -17.16 7.42
CA GLU A 74 -0.02 -18.52 6.87
C GLU A 74 -1.17 -19.03 5.97
N PRO A 75 -0.88 -19.50 4.74
CA PRO A 75 0.37 -19.32 4.00
C PRO A 75 0.59 -17.83 3.68
N SER A 76 1.86 -17.40 3.54
CA SER A 76 2.19 -16.03 3.14
C SER A 76 1.52 -15.73 1.79
N VAL A 77 0.42 -14.98 1.84
CA VAL A 77 -0.35 -14.50 0.70
C VAL A 77 -0.60 -13.02 0.89
N CYS A 78 -0.55 -12.28 -0.22
CA CYS A 78 -0.87 -10.86 -0.22
C CYS A 78 -2.09 -10.63 -1.11
N GLY A 79 -3.21 -10.27 -0.50
CA GLY A 79 -4.38 -9.78 -1.22
C GLY A 79 -4.13 -8.38 -1.74
N VAL A 80 -4.23 -8.18 -3.05
CA VAL A 80 -4.11 -6.86 -3.67
C VAL A 80 -5.49 -6.31 -3.94
N TRP A 81 -5.78 -5.17 -3.35
CA TRP A 81 -7.07 -4.51 -3.42
C TRP A 81 -6.94 -3.12 -4.00
N MET A 82 -7.81 -2.77 -4.91
CA MET A 82 -7.75 -1.48 -5.58
C MET A 82 -9.07 -0.75 -5.42
N ARG A 83 -8.97 0.56 -5.19
CA ARG A 83 -10.07 1.50 -5.37
C ARG A 83 -9.87 2.19 -6.73
N LYS A 84 -10.93 2.29 -7.52
CA LYS A 84 -10.94 3.14 -8.71
C LYS A 84 -11.15 4.59 -8.29
N ASP A 85 -10.39 5.50 -8.86
CA ASP A 85 -10.47 6.93 -8.54
C ASP A 85 -11.87 7.50 -8.84
N GLY A 86 -12.29 8.49 -8.04
CA GLY A 86 -13.47 9.32 -8.30
C GLY A 86 -14.81 8.78 -7.81
N GLU A 87 -14.85 7.63 -7.13
CA GLU A 87 -16.10 7.06 -6.62
C GLU A 87 -15.95 6.68 -5.15
N ASN A 88 -16.98 6.93 -4.31
CA ASN A 88 -17.11 6.39 -2.94
C ASN A 88 -17.35 4.87 -2.96
N LYS A 89 -16.63 4.15 -3.82
CA LYS A 89 -16.70 2.71 -3.94
C LYS A 89 -15.72 2.06 -2.96
N PRO A 90 -16.11 0.91 -2.39
CA PRO A 90 -15.22 0.13 -1.55
C PRO A 90 -14.05 -0.41 -2.37
N PHE A 91 -12.96 -0.74 -1.68
CA PHE A 91 -11.85 -1.47 -2.28
C PHE A 91 -12.32 -2.83 -2.81
N THR A 92 -11.85 -3.18 -4.00
CA THR A 92 -12.16 -4.47 -4.65
C THR A 92 -10.89 -5.27 -4.82
N LYS A 93 -10.94 -6.57 -4.47
CA LYS A 93 -9.79 -7.46 -4.59
C LYS A 93 -9.56 -7.74 -6.07
N ILE A 94 -8.40 -7.40 -6.60
CA ILE A 94 -8.08 -7.58 -8.02
C ILE A 94 -7.32 -8.88 -8.26
N TYR A 95 -6.41 -9.27 -7.37
CA TYR A 95 -5.73 -10.55 -7.40
C TYR A 95 -5.12 -10.88 -6.03
N THR A 96 -4.51 -12.06 -5.92
CA THR A 96 -3.75 -12.47 -4.73
C THR A 96 -2.36 -12.88 -5.18
N VAL A 97 -1.33 -12.26 -4.60
CA VAL A 97 0.05 -12.70 -4.77
C VAL A 97 0.28 -13.89 -3.88
N LYS A 98 0.76 -14.98 -4.48
CA LYS A 98 1.08 -16.23 -3.79
C LYS A 98 2.28 -16.85 -4.48
N VAL A 99 3.30 -17.18 -3.69
CA VAL A 99 4.47 -17.92 -4.18
C VAL A 99 4.18 -19.41 -4.04
N GLU A 100 3.77 -20.06 -5.12
CA GLU A 100 3.47 -21.49 -5.08
C GLU A 100 4.73 -22.35 -4.97
N GLY A 101 4.62 -23.47 -4.24
CA GLY A 101 5.69 -24.47 -4.14
C GLY A 101 6.90 -24.06 -3.30
N ARG A 102 6.88 -22.88 -2.67
CA ARG A 102 7.90 -22.44 -1.71
C ARG A 102 7.24 -22.02 -0.41
N SER A 103 7.71 -22.56 0.72
CA SER A 103 7.45 -21.95 2.02
C SER A 103 8.38 -20.75 2.13
N VAL A 104 7.87 -19.56 1.80
CA VAL A 104 8.60 -18.28 1.85
C VAL A 104 7.69 -17.20 2.42
N TYR A 105 8.30 -16.21 3.07
CA TYR A 105 7.70 -14.91 3.30
C TYR A 105 7.93 -14.04 2.07
N HIS A 106 6.95 -13.21 1.72
CA HIS A 106 7.15 -12.21 0.69
C HIS A 106 6.50 -10.88 1.05
N THR A 107 7.17 -9.79 0.65
CA THR A 107 6.69 -8.42 0.78
C THR A 107 6.62 -7.80 -0.60
N VAL A 108 5.56 -7.05 -0.89
CA VAL A 108 5.41 -6.30 -2.13
C VAL A 108 6.20 -5.01 -1.98
N LEU A 109 7.21 -4.83 -2.82
CA LEU A 109 8.06 -3.65 -2.80
C LEU A 109 7.47 -2.53 -3.66
N TRP A 110 7.07 -2.83 -4.90
CA TRP A 110 6.41 -1.88 -5.79
C TRP A 110 5.71 -2.57 -6.98
N PHE A 111 4.90 -1.80 -7.70
CA PHE A 111 4.24 -2.21 -8.94
C PHE A 111 4.92 -1.61 -10.17
N ARG A 112 5.23 -2.44 -11.16
CA ARG A 112 5.74 -1.97 -12.46
C ARG A 112 4.59 -1.44 -13.31
N LYS A 113 4.92 -0.57 -14.27
CA LYS A 113 3.92 0.05 -15.18
C LYS A 113 3.10 -0.98 -15.97
N ASN A 114 3.69 -2.13 -16.29
CA ASN A 114 3.04 -3.25 -16.99
C ASN A 114 2.15 -4.12 -16.07
N GLY A 115 2.05 -3.80 -14.79
CA GLY A 115 1.24 -4.56 -13.81
C GLY A 115 1.98 -5.71 -13.12
N GLU A 116 3.25 -5.98 -13.46
CA GLU A 116 4.08 -6.91 -12.70
C GLU A 116 4.34 -6.37 -11.28
N VAL A 117 4.52 -7.29 -10.34
CA VAL A 117 4.76 -6.97 -8.93
C VAL A 117 6.20 -7.32 -8.59
N VAL A 118 6.93 -6.37 -8.01
CA VAL A 118 8.28 -6.64 -7.49
C VAL A 118 8.16 -7.06 -6.03
N LEU A 119 8.73 -8.21 -5.72
CA LEU A 119 8.67 -8.84 -4.41
C LEU A 119 10.05 -8.91 -3.79
N GLU A 120 10.10 -8.68 -2.48
CA GLU A 120 11.17 -9.21 -1.63
C GLU A 120 10.71 -10.59 -1.16
N VAL A 121 11.47 -11.64 -1.45
CA VAL A 121 11.14 -13.02 -1.10
C VAL A 121 12.19 -13.55 -0.14
N ARG A 122 11.77 -14.16 0.96
CA ARG A 122 12.65 -14.68 2.00
C ARG A 122 12.25 -16.10 2.40
N GLY A 123 13.20 -17.03 2.34
CA GLY A 123 13.01 -18.37 2.92
C GLY A 123 12.93 -18.32 4.46
N PHE A 124 12.12 -19.19 5.07
CA PHE A 124 11.94 -19.24 6.54
C PHE A 124 13.26 -19.35 7.32
N PHE A 125 14.24 -20.06 6.76
CA PHE A 125 15.56 -20.29 7.37
C PHE A 125 16.67 -19.45 6.73
N SER A 126 16.33 -18.53 5.82
CA SER A 126 17.30 -17.69 5.12
C SER A 126 17.53 -16.38 5.85
N GLU A 127 18.79 -15.94 5.91
CA GLU A 127 19.15 -14.56 6.25
C GLU A 127 19.14 -13.62 5.05
N GLU A 128 19.08 -14.18 3.84
CA GLU A 128 19.09 -13.44 2.58
C GLU A 128 17.68 -13.36 2.00
N THR A 129 17.40 -12.23 1.35
CA THR A 129 16.20 -11.97 0.57
C THR A 129 16.56 -11.89 -0.91
N GLU A 130 15.69 -12.46 -1.74
CA GLU A 130 15.77 -12.41 -3.19
C GLU A 130 14.78 -11.36 -3.70
N ILE A 131 15.18 -10.57 -4.70
CA ILE A 131 14.24 -9.72 -5.42
C ILE A 131 13.73 -10.46 -6.65
N ASP A 132 12.42 -10.67 -6.65
CA ASP A 132 11.73 -11.45 -7.66
C ASP A 132 10.62 -10.61 -8.31
N VAL A 133 10.23 -10.99 -9.53
CA VAL A 133 9.12 -10.38 -10.27
C VAL A 133 8.00 -11.38 -10.41
N TYR A 134 6.83 -11.03 -9.89
CA TYR A 134 5.60 -11.79 -10.01
C TYR A 134 4.74 -11.23 -11.15
N GLU A 135 4.32 -12.10 -12.07
CA GLU A 135 3.38 -11.78 -13.14
C GLU A 135 1.96 -12.21 -12.73
N PRO A 136 1.03 -11.28 -12.41
CA PRO A 136 -0.28 -11.64 -11.86
C PRO A 136 -1.14 -12.51 -12.76
N SER A 137 -1.03 -12.36 -14.08
CA SER A 137 -1.86 -13.11 -15.03
C SER A 137 -1.46 -14.58 -15.14
N SER A 138 -0.18 -14.90 -14.97
CA SER A 138 0.33 -16.27 -15.08
C SER A 138 0.63 -16.91 -13.72
N GLY A 139 0.71 -16.11 -12.66
CA GLY A 139 1.16 -16.53 -11.33
C GLY A 139 2.64 -16.89 -11.27
N ARG A 140 3.41 -16.61 -12.34
CA ARG A 140 4.83 -16.97 -12.42
C ARG A 140 5.68 -15.97 -11.66
N ILE A 141 6.79 -16.50 -11.14
CA ILE A 141 7.83 -15.73 -10.49
C ILE A 141 9.13 -15.92 -11.24
N ASN A 142 9.78 -14.81 -11.55
CA ASN A 142 11.07 -14.78 -12.19
C ASN A 142 12.06 -14.06 -11.28
N SER A 143 13.15 -14.72 -10.94
CA SER A 143 14.20 -14.08 -10.16
C SER A 143 14.95 -13.04 -10.99
N VAL A 144 15.25 -11.90 -10.37
CA VAL A 144 16.05 -10.83 -10.97
C VAL A 144 17.55 -11.07 -10.74
N GLY A 145 17.91 -12.06 -9.91
CA GLY A 145 19.30 -12.37 -9.57
C GLY A 145 19.92 -11.38 -8.57
N ILE A 146 19.10 -10.60 -7.88
CA ILE A 146 19.52 -9.72 -6.79
C ILE A 146 19.26 -10.45 -5.48
N VAL A 147 20.32 -10.64 -4.70
CA VAL A 147 20.29 -11.28 -3.38
C VAL A 147 20.93 -10.32 -2.40
N GLU A 148 20.19 -9.94 -1.36
CA GLU A 148 20.63 -8.96 -0.36
C GLU A 148 20.20 -9.41 1.04
N LYS A 149 20.77 -8.81 2.09
CA LYS A 149 20.27 -9.06 3.46
C LYS A 149 19.01 -8.24 3.78
N TYR A 150 18.90 -7.06 3.20
CA TYR A 150 17.78 -6.13 3.40
C TYR A 150 17.58 -5.29 2.15
N ALA A 151 16.37 -5.28 1.59
CA ALA A 151 15.99 -4.35 0.53
C ALA A 151 15.05 -3.27 1.10
N ASN A 152 15.31 -2.00 0.80
CA ASN A 152 14.35 -0.93 1.05
C ASN A 152 14.11 -0.15 -0.23
N VAL A 153 12.84 0.05 -0.55
CA VAL A 153 12.43 0.79 -1.74
C VAL A 153 11.59 1.96 -1.27
N LYS A 154 11.99 3.16 -1.71
CA LYS A 154 11.22 4.37 -1.50
C LYS A 154 10.83 4.93 -2.85
N SER A 155 9.55 5.21 -3.02
CA SER A 155 9.07 6.02 -4.14
C SER A 155 9.36 7.49 -3.83
N TYR A 156 9.92 8.21 -4.80
CA TYR A 156 10.15 9.65 -4.71
C TYR A 156 9.27 10.35 -5.75
N VAL A 157 8.45 11.29 -5.29
CA VAL A 157 7.61 12.13 -6.14
C VAL A 157 7.96 13.58 -5.81
N GLU A 158 8.42 14.33 -6.81
CA GLU A 158 8.55 15.79 -6.72
C GLU A 158 7.23 16.43 -7.10
N THR A 159 6.68 17.24 -6.20
CA THR A 159 5.48 18.04 -6.44
C THR A 159 5.82 19.51 -6.27
N LEU A 160 5.56 20.33 -7.29
CA LEU A 160 5.69 21.79 -7.21
C LEU A 160 4.37 22.38 -6.72
N LEU A 161 4.34 22.88 -5.48
CA LEU A 161 3.20 23.62 -4.95
C LEU A 161 3.42 25.12 -5.18
N LEU A 162 2.52 25.74 -5.94
CA LEU A 162 2.43 27.20 -6.05
C LEU A 162 1.63 27.71 -4.85
N LEU A 163 2.32 28.23 -3.84
CA LEU A 163 1.69 28.98 -2.75
C LEU A 163 1.32 30.37 -3.30
N ASP A 164 0.10 30.54 -3.78
CA ASP A 164 -0.40 31.86 -4.18
C ASP A 164 -0.71 32.68 -2.92
N GLU A 165 -0.13 33.88 -2.79
CA GLU A 165 -0.38 34.79 -1.68
C GLU A 165 -1.81 35.37 -1.75
N PRO A 166 -2.52 35.58 -0.63
CA PRO A 166 -3.88 36.06 -0.67
C PRO A 166 -3.94 37.50 -1.22
N ASN A 167 -4.81 37.69 -2.21
CA ASN A 167 -5.23 38.99 -2.71
C ASN A 167 -5.48 39.97 -1.56
N THR A 168 -4.61 40.96 -1.43
CA THR A 168 -4.81 42.09 -0.52
C THR A 168 -6.01 42.87 -1.01
N ILE A 169 -7.15 42.75 -0.33
CA ILE A 169 -8.32 43.61 -0.54
C ILE A 169 -7.90 45.02 -0.12
N ILE A 170 -7.65 45.89 -1.09
CA ILE A 170 -7.50 47.33 -0.84
C ILE A 170 -8.92 47.89 -0.68
N HIS A 171 -9.31 48.22 0.54
CA HIS A 171 -10.48 49.06 0.81
C HIS A 171 -10.17 50.49 0.35
N SER A 172 -10.93 50.99 -0.62
CA SER A 172 -11.02 52.41 -0.99
C SER A 172 -12.11 53.12 -0.21
#